data_AF-A0A2P4YH41-F1
#
_entry.id   AF-A0A2P4YH41-F1
#
_cell.length_a   1.000
_cell.length_b   1.000
_cell.length_c   1.000
_cell.angle_alpha   90.00
_cell.angle_beta   90.00
_cell.angle_gamma   90.00
#
_symmetry.space_group_name_H-M   'P 1'
#
loop_
_entity.id
_entity.type
_entity.pdbx_description
1 polymer ?
#
loop_
_entity_poly.entity_id
_entity_poly.type
_entity_poly.pdbx_seq_one_letter_code
_entity_poly.pdbx_strand_id
1 'polypeptide(L)'
;MDRGEFPHLTDAQFELVQKMVVIFGGDALRSLAAATPAELFERIEAFDTYERGLIALAQPKPLRFKVNPYKGKEGENLHFWVREVELAMDAALISTERLRIAFALSNLGDLSVHALGDNASQPGLRAAFLPPNYEYLQRSRFLDCKQGKRELHEYIQEMQVLAASLVGNPLPEHIKVTVFLDGLKVGPSRTQLFR
;
A
#
# COMPACT_ATOMS: atom_id res chain seq x y z
N MET A 1 -37.63 3.18 16.18
CA MET A 1 -38.12 1.89 16.68
C MET A 1 -37.84 1.87 18.17
N ASP A 2 -38.88 1.65 18.97
CA ASP A 2 -38.79 1.73 20.44
C ASP A 2 -38.48 0.35 21.04
N ARG A 3 -37.66 0.32 22.09
CA ARG A 3 -37.25 -0.92 22.77
C ARG A 3 -38.44 -1.64 23.43
N GLY A 4 -39.51 -0.89 23.72
CA GLY A 4 -40.75 -1.42 24.28
C GLY A 4 -41.52 -2.41 23.38
N GLU A 5 -41.27 -2.42 22.07
CA GLU A 5 -41.89 -3.38 21.14
C GLU A 5 -41.28 -4.78 21.25
N PHE A 6 -40.06 -4.91 21.80
CA PHE A 6 -39.32 -6.16 21.89
C PHE A 6 -38.68 -6.35 23.28
N PRO A 7 -39.49 -6.38 24.36
CA PRO A 7 -38.98 -6.42 25.74
C PRO A 7 -38.27 -7.74 26.10
N HIS A 8 -38.44 -8.78 25.28
CA HIS A 8 -37.87 -10.10 25.49
C HIS A 8 -36.50 -10.31 24.83
N LEU A 9 -36.02 -9.32 24.05
CA LEU A 9 -34.72 -9.41 23.38
C LEU A 9 -33.59 -8.88 24.27
N THR A 10 -32.43 -9.51 24.15
CA THR A 10 -31.18 -8.95 24.67
C THR A 10 -30.73 -7.75 23.84
N ASP A 11 -29.83 -6.92 24.37
CA ASP A 11 -29.33 -5.74 23.65
C ASP A 11 -28.69 -6.11 22.31
N ALA A 12 -27.90 -7.19 22.26
CA ALA A 12 -27.29 -7.67 21.03
C ALA A 12 -28.32 -8.12 19.97
N GLN A 13 -29.40 -8.78 20.41
CA GLN A 13 -30.48 -9.21 19.52
C GLN A 13 -31.31 -8.02 19.02
N PHE A 14 -31.52 -7.02 19.88
CA PHE A 14 -32.23 -5.80 19.48
C PHE A 14 -31.44 -5.00 18.44
N GLU A 15 -30.11 -4.91 18.59
CA GLU A 15 -29.22 -4.30 17.58
C GLU A 15 -29.31 -5.02 16.22
N LEU A 16 -29.39 -6.36 16.20
CA LEU A 16 -29.60 -7.13 14.97
C LEU A 16 -30.94 -6.78 14.31
N VAL A 17 -32.02 -6.67 15.10
CA VAL A 17 -33.34 -6.27 14.59
C VAL A 17 -33.28 -4.85 14.01
N GLN A 18 -32.60 -3.92 14.66
CA GLN A 18 -32.42 -2.56 14.13
C GLN A 18 -31.69 -2.59 12.77
N LYS A 19 -30.61 -3.38 12.64
CA LYS A 19 -29.91 -3.58 11.36
C LYS A 19 -30.83 -4.17 10.29
N MET A 20 -31.65 -5.17 10.62
CA MET A 20 -32.61 -5.76 9.69
C MET A 20 -33.61 -4.72 9.19
N VAL A 21 -34.14 -3.87 10.07
CA VAL A 21 -35.07 -2.80 9.70
C VAL A 21 -34.39 -1.72 8.84
N VAL A 22 -33.11 -1.43 9.09
CA VAL A 22 -32.32 -0.52 8.24
C VAL A 22 -32.11 -1.08 6.83
N ILE A 23 -31.84 -2.39 6.71
CA ILE A 23 -31.54 -3.04 5.43
C ILE A 23 -32.81 -3.32 4.62
N PHE A 24 -33.86 -3.85 5.27
CA PHE A 24 -35.08 -4.33 4.62
C PHE A 24 -36.25 -3.33 4.71
N GLY A 25 -36.09 -2.24 5.46
CA GLY A 25 -37.08 -1.17 5.60
C GLY A 25 -38.21 -1.45 6.59
N GLY A 26 -39.19 -0.54 6.64
CA GLY A 26 -40.29 -0.57 7.61
C GLY A 26 -41.26 -1.76 7.50
N ASP A 27 -41.33 -2.42 6.35
CA ASP A 27 -42.15 -3.64 6.20
C ASP A 27 -41.54 -4.84 6.93
N ALA A 28 -40.21 -4.87 7.09
CA ALA A 28 -39.55 -5.85 7.94
C ALA A 28 -39.90 -5.66 9.41
N LEU A 29 -40.00 -4.41 9.88
CA LEU A 29 -40.47 -4.11 11.24
C LEU A 29 -41.88 -4.67 11.47
N ARG A 30 -42.81 -4.43 10.53
CA ARG A 30 -44.19 -4.91 10.62
C ARG A 30 -44.26 -6.45 10.61
N SER A 31 -43.42 -7.10 9.81
CA SER A 31 -43.31 -8.56 9.74
C SER A 31 -42.69 -9.18 10.99
N LEU A 32 -41.73 -8.49 11.63
CA LEU A 32 -41.09 -8.94 12.88
C LEU A 32 -42.01 -8.73 14.10
N ALA A 33 -42.76 -7.63 14.14
CA ALA A 33 -43.72 -7.35 15.20
C ALA A 33 -44.95 -8.29 15.16
N ALA A 34 -45.28 -8.82 13.98
CA ALA A 34 -46.37 -9.80 13.81
C ALA A 34 -45.93 -11.27 14.05
N ALA A 35 -44.63 -11.53 14.20
CA ALA A 35 -44.10 -12.87 14.39
C ALA A 35 -44.29 -13.36 15.83
N THR A 36 -44.46 -14.67 16.01
CA THR A 36 -44.43 -15.26 17.35
C THR A 36 -43.02 -15.15 17.95
N PRO A 37 -42.85 -15.20 19.28
CA PRO A 37 -41.53 -15.13 19.91
C PRO A 37 -40.53 -16.18 19.38
N ALA A 38 -41.01 -17.38 19.05
CA ALA A 38 -40.17 -18.44 18.48
C ALA A 38 -39.71 -18.08 17.05
N GLU A 39 -40.62 -17.62 16.19
CA GLU A 39 -40.28 -17.22 14.82
C GLU A 39 -39.38 -15.99 14.77
N LEU A 40 -39.57 -15.04 15.70
CA LEU A 40 -38.70 -13.88 15.85
C LEU A 40 -37.27 -14.30 16.17
N PHE A 41 -37.11 -15.23 17.12
CA PHE A 41 -35.79 -15.73 17.52
C PHE A 41 -35.09 -16.46 16.36
N GLU A 42 -35.80 -17.33 15.65
CA GLU A 42 -35.29 -18.02 14.46
C GLU A 42 -34.82 -17.03 13.38
N ARG A 43 -35.58 -15.95 13.13
CA ARG A 43 -35.19 -14.92 12.16
C ARG A 43 -33.95 -14.14 12.60
N ILE A 44 -33.83 -13.84 13.89
CA ILE A 44 -32.66 -13.16 14.44
C ILE A 44 -31.42 -14.05 14.34
N GLU A 45 -31.52 -15.34 14.69
CA GLU A 45 -30.42 -16.30 14.57
C GLU A 45 -29.99 -16.54 13.12
N ALA A 46 -30.96 -16.63 12.20
CA ALA A 46 -30.68 -16.73 10.77
C ALA A 46 -29.94 -15.49 10.25
N PHE A 47 -30.34 -14.31 10.71
CA PHE A 47 -29.68 -13.06 10.33
C PHE A 47 -28.30 -12.88 10.99
N ASP A 48 -28.12 -13.29 12.25
CA ASP A 48 -26.81 -13.32 12.92
C ASP A 48 -25.84 -14.24 12.18
N THR A 49 -26.31 -15.43 11.78
CA THR A 49 -25.54 -16.38 10.98
C THR A 49 -25.13 -15.78 9.63
N TYR A 50 -26.05 -15.10 8.96
CA TYR A 50 -25.78 -14.38 7.71
C TYR A 50 -24.77 -13.25 7.91
N GLU A 51 -24.92 -12.42 8.95
CA GLU A 51 -23.99 -11.32 9.25
C GLU A 51 -22.59 -11.85 9.57
N ARG A 52 -22.47 -12.91 10.38
CA ARG A 52 -21.19 -13.58 10.64
C ARG A 52 -20.56 -14.15 9.37
N GLY A 53 -21.38 -14.72 8.47
CA GLY A 53 -20.93 -15.20 7.17
C GLY A 53 -20.39 -14.08 6.27
N LEU A 54 -21.08 -12.92 6.25
CA LEU A 54 -20.63 -11.72 5.55
C LEU A 54 -19.33 -11.18 6.12
N ILE A 55 -19.20 -11.09 7.45
CA ILE A 55 -17.97 -10.64 8.11
C ILE A 55 -16.82 -11.57 7.76
N ALA A 56 -17.04 -12.89 7.79
CA ALA A 56 -16.03 -13.88 7.41
C ALA A 56 -15.60 -13.74 5.93
N LEU A 57 -16.53 -13.40 5.03
CA LEU A 57 -16.24 -13.16 3.62
C LEU A 57 -15.52 -11.81 3.40
N ALA A 58 -15.78 -10.82 4.24
CA ALA A 58 -15.18 -9.50 4.18
C ALA A 58 -13.78 -9.42 4.82
N GLN A 59 -13.34 -10.47 5.54
CA GLN A 59 -11.97 -10.52 6.07
C GLN A 59 -10.96 -10.61 4.91
N PRO A 60 -10.10 -9.60 4.71
CA PRO A 60 -9.12 -9.64 3.65
C PRO A 60 -8.16 -10.82 3.89
N LYS A 61 -7.88 -11.57 2.82
CA LYS A 61 -6.98 -12.72 2.88
C LYS A 61 -5.54 -12.24 2.62
N PRO A 62 -4.55 -12.60 3.47
CA PRO A 62 -3.16 -12.29 3.21
C PRO A 62 -2.70 -12.86 1.86
N LEU A 63 -2.13 -12.01 1.01
CA LEU A 63 -1.49 -12.39 -0.23
C LEU A 63 0.03 -12.46 -0.01
N ARG A 64 0.64 -13.57 -0.42
CA ARG A 64 2.10 -13.73 -0.36
C ARG A 64 2.73 -13.17 -1.62
N PHE A 65 3.29 -11.97 -1.52
CA PHE A 65 4.12 -11.39 -2.57
C PHE A 65 5.57 -11.82 -2.38
N LYS A 66 6.24 -12.27 -3.46
CA LYS A 66 7.66 -12.60 -3.42
C LYS A 66 8.45 -11.33 -3.71
N VAL A 67 9.21 -10.85 -2.71
CA VAL A 67 10.13 -9.73 -2.91
C VAL A 67 11.52 -10.30 -3.22
N ASN A 68 12.21 -9.70 -4.19
CA ASN A 68 13.58 -10.08 -4.49
C ASN A 68 14.52 -9.50 -3.42
N PRO A 69 15.50 -10.26 -2.91
CA PRO A 69 16.39 -9.71 -1.90
C PRO A 69 17.21 -8.54 -2.41
N TYR A 70 17.31 -7.47 -1.60
CA TYR A 70 18.20 -6.35 -1.93
C TYR A 70 19.66 -6.76 -1.72
N LYS A 71 20.48 -6.60 -2.76
CA LYS A 71 21.90 -7.01 -2.75
C LYS A 71 22.85 -5.82 -2.71
N GLY A 72 22.35 -4.60 -2.86
CA GLY A 72 23.16 -3.38 -2.86
C GLY A 72 24.08 -3.30 -4.08
N LYS A 73 23.71 -3.92 -5.20
CA LYS A 73 24.52 -3.87 -6.42
C LYS A 73 24.39 -2.52 -7.12
N GLU A 74 25.43 -2.13 -7.86
CA GLU A 74 25.39 -0.94 -8.70
C GLU A 74 24.22 -1.04 -9.71
N GLY A 75 23.32 -0.05 -9.68
CA GLY A 75 22.09 -0.03 -10.48
C GLY A 75 20.83 -0.55 -9.77
N GLU A 76 20.94 -1.23 -8.62
CA GLU A 76 19.76 -1.55 -7.79
C GLU A 76 19.25 -0.28 -7.10
N ASN A 77 17.94 -0.05 -7.17
CA ASN A 77 17.33 1.12 -6.55
C ASN A 77 16.67 0.74 -5.21
N LEU A 78 17.30 1.10 -4.10
CA LEU A 78 16.79 0.84 -2.76
C LEU A 78 15.38 1.41 -2.56
N HIS A 79 15.07 2.58 -3.11
CA HIS A 79 13.75 3.19 -2.93
C HIS A 79 12.64 2.32 -3.54
N PHE A 80 12.86 1.79 -4.75
CA PHE A 80 11.92 0.84 -5.37
C PHE A 80 11.80 -0.44 -4.56
N TRP A 81 12.92 -1.00 -4.09
CA TRP A 81 12.89 -2.20 -3.25
C TRP A 81 12.13 -1.99 -1.94
N VAL A 82 12.37 -0.87 -1.23
CA VAL A 82 11.63 -0.53 -0.01
C VAL A 82 10.14 -0.41 -0.31
N ARG A 83 9.76 0.19 -1.44
CA ARG A 83 8.35 0.28 -1.85
C ARG A 83 7.73 -1.09 -2.15
N GLU A 84 8.47 -2.00 -2.79
CA GLU A 84 8.02 -3.39 -3.01
C GLU A 84 7.81 -4.14 -1.69
N VAL A 85 8.71 -3.94 -0.73
CA VAL A 85 8.61 -4.49 0.63
C VAL A 85 7.39 -3.94 1.38
N GLU A 86 7.17 -2.63 1.34
CA GLU A 86 5.97 -1.98 1.94
C GLU A 86 4.68 -2.56 1.35
N LEU A 87 4.60 -2.67 0.02
CA LEU A 87 3.44 -3.26 -0.67
C LEU A 87 3.22 -4.73 -0.30
N ALA A 88 4.29 -5.50 -0.16
CA ALA A 88 4.21 -6.89 0.25
C ALA A 88 3.71 -7.04 1.70
N MET A 89 4.10 -6.12 2.61
CA MET A 89 3.58 -6.08 3.98
C MET A 89 2.08 -5.80 4.00
N ASP A 90 1.64 -4.80 3.24
CA ASP A 90 0.22 -4.42 3.15
C ASP A 90 -0.61 -5.57 2.58
N ALA A 91 -0.12 -6.20 1.50
CA ALA A 91 -0.76 -7.37 0.89
C ALA A 91 -0.81 -8.58 1.84
N ALA A 92 0.21 -8.76 2.68
CA ALA A 92 0.27 -9.81 3.69
C ALA A 92 -0.45 -9.44 5.01
N LEU A 93 -1.08 -8.26 5.09
CA LEU A 93 -1.76 -7.74 6.27
C LEU A 93 -0.84 -7.68 7.51
N ILE A 94 0.44 -7.40 7.29
CA ILE A 94 1.42 -7.25 8.36
C ILE A 94 1.29 -5.84 8.93
N SER A 95 0.60 -5.73 10.07
CA SER A 95 0.25 -4.46 10.69
C SER A 95 1.19 -4.02 11.81
N THR A 96 1.79 -4.97 12.54
CA THR A 96 2.61 -4.65 13.71
C THR A 96 4.04 -4.28 13.30
N GLU A 97 4.59 -3.25 13.94
CA GLU A 97 5.95 -2.78 13.65
C GLU A 97 6.97 -3.91 13.77
N ARG A 98 6.89 -4.72 14.83
CA ARG A 98 7.79 -5.86 15.02
C ARG A 98 7.77 -6.86 13.86
N LEU A 99 6.59 -7.16 13.30
CA LEU A 99 6.47 -8.08 12.17
C LEU A 99 6.90 -7.42 10.86
N ARG A 100 6.65 -6.12 10.68
CA ARG A 100 7.15 -5.37 9.53
C ARG A 100 8.68 -5.38 9.50
N ILE A 101 9.31 -5.12 10.63
CA ILE A 101 10.78 -5.15 10.75
C ILE A 101 11.33 -6.55 10.43
N ALA A 102 10.77 -7.59 11.05
CA ALA A 102 11.18 -8.97 10.80
C ALA A 102 10.99 -9.37 9.32
N PHE A 103 9.89 -8.94 8.69
CA PHE A 103 9.62 -9.21 7.28
C PHE A 103 10.62 -8.49 6.38
N ALA A 104 10.91 -7.21 6.60
CA ALA A 104 11.93 -6.48 5.85
C ALA A 104 13.30 -7.15 5.97
N LEU A 105 13.69 -7.55 7.19
CA LEU A 105 14.91 -8.30 7.47
C LEU A 105 15.01 -9.62 6.71
N SER A 106 13.91 -10.39 6.66
CA SER A 106 13.87 -11.66 5.91
C SER A 106 14.04 -11.51 4.40
N ASN A 107 13.78 -10.31 3.87
CA ASN A 107 13.95 -9.98 2.45
C ASN A 107 15.28 -9.26 2.17
N LEU A 108 16.14 -9.06 3.16
CA LEU A 108 17.45 -8.49 2.95
C LEU A 108 18.49 -9.60 2.66
N GLY A 109 19.40 -9.36 1.69
CA GLY A 109 20.47 -10.31 1.39
C GLY A 109 21.57 -10.35 2.47
N ASP A 110 22.44 -11.37 2.44
CA ASP A 110 23.43 -11.65 3.50
C ASP A 110 24.40 -10.50 3.85
N LEU A 111 24.57 -9.51 2.98
CA LEU A 111 25.44 -8.34 3.22
C LEU A 111 24.82 -7.26 4.12
N SER A 112 23.54 -7.38 4.47
CA SER A 112 22.74 -6.31 5.08
C SER A 112 22.65 -6.33 6.61
N VAL A 113 22.86 -7.51 7.22
CA VAL A 113 22.57 -7.75 8.64
C VAL A 113 23.57 -7.04 9.56
N HIS A 114 24.80 -6.79 9.07
CA HIS A 114 25.82 -6.05 9.82
C HIS A 114 25.61 -4.52 9.84
N ALA A 115 24.82 -3.97 8.90
CA ALA A 115 24.59 -2.52 8.81
C ALA A 115 23.41 -2.05 9.68
N LEU A 116 22.48 -2.96 10.00
CA LEU A 116 21.30 -2.67 10.80
C LEU A 116 21.61 -2.91 12.29
N GLY A 117 22.20 -1.92 12.96
CA GLY A 117 22.26 -1.89 14.42
C GLY A 117 20.86 -1.73 15.05
N ASP A 118 20.74 -1.03 16.18
CA ASP A 118 19.46 -0.81 16.89
C ASP A 118 18.40 0.00 16.09
N ASN A 119 18.74 0.51 14.91
CA ASN A 119 17.89 1.35 14.05
C ASN A 119 16.96 0.54 13.13
N ALA A 120 16.37 -0.55 13.63
CA ALA A 120 15.53 -1.43 12.82
C ALA A 120 14.12 -0.88 12.52
N SER A 121 13.86 0.44 12.53
CA SER A 121 12.56 1.01 12.14
C SER A 121 12.45 1.22 10.62
N GLN A 122 11.25 1.38 10.03
CA GLN A 122 11.13 1.68 8.59
C GLN A 122 11.98 2.88 8.10
N PRO A 123 12.00 4.04 8.79
CA PRO A 123 12.93 5.13 8.47
C PRO A 123 14.39 4.74 8.71
N GLY A 124 14.64 3.95 9.76
CA GLY A 124 15.96 3.43 10.12
C GLY A 124 16.55 2.47 9.09
N LEU A 125 15.73 1.66 8.42
CA LEU A 125 16.13 0.81 7.29
C LEU A 125 16.64 1.67 6.13
N ARG A 126 15.91 2.73 5.74
CA ARG A 126 16.39 3.66 4.70
C ARG A 126 17.72 4.29 5.12
N ALA A 127 17.84 4.76 6.36
CA ALA A 127 19.08 5.36 6.86
C ALA A 127 20.26 4.36 6.96
N ALA A 128 19.99 3.10 7.28
CA ALA A 128 21.01 2.05 7.42
C ALA A 128 21.56 1.55 6.08
N PHE A 129 20.76 1.62 5.00
CA PHE A 129 21.12 1.10 3.67
C PHE A 129 21.49 2.17 2.65
N LEU A 130 21.13 3.43 2.90
CA LEU A 130 21.55 4.53 2.03
C LEU A 130 22.95 5.00 2.42
N PRO A 131 23.90 5.08 1.46
CA PRO A 131 25.16 5.77 1.69
C PRO A 131 24.90 7.20 2.21
N PRO A 132 25.79 7.77 3.05
CA PRO A 132 25.63 9.12 3.60
C PRO A 132 25.37 10.22 2.55
N ASN A 133 25.76 9.97 1.30
CA ASN A 133 25.62 10.89 0.16
C ASN A 133 24.67 10.36 -0.93
N TYR A 134 23.73 9.46 -0.62
CA TYR A 134 22.87 8.84 -1.64
C TYR A 134 22.06 9.87 -2.44
N GLU A 135 21.39 10.81 -1.76
CA GLU A 135 20.58 11.82 -2.44
C GLU A 135 21.44 12.70 -3.35
N TYR A 136 22.64 13.08 -2.89
CA TYR A 136 23.61 13.81 -3.69
C TYR A 136 24.03 13.02 -4.93
N LEU A 137 24.30 11.73 -4.78
CA LEU A 137 24.66 10.84 -5.89
C LEU A 137 23.53 10.72 -6.92
N GLN A 138 22.29 10.48 -6.48
CA GLN A 138 21.16 10.39 -7.42
C GLN A 138 20.86 11.73 -8.08
N ARG A 139 21.06 12.84 -7.37
CA ARG A 139 20.93 14.19 -7.94
C ARG A 139 21.99 14.44 -9.01
N SER A 140 23.25 14.08 -8.77
CA SER A 140 24.31 14.16 -9.80
C SER A 140 23.94 13.31 -11.00
N ARG A 141 23.55 12.04 -10.78
CA ARG A 141 23.15 11.14 -11.86
C ARG A 141 21.98 11.68 -12.68
N PHE A 142 21.00 12.30 -12.02
CA PHE A 142 19.87 12.94 -12.70
C PHE A 142 20.35 14.05 -13.63
N LEU A 143 21.21 14.95 -13.13
CA LEU A 143 21.75 16.08 -13.90
C LEU A 143 22.63 15.62 -15.08
N ASP A 144 23.36 14.52 -14.90
CA ASP A 144 24.25 13.96 -15.92
C ASP A 144 23.56 12.97 -16.87
N CYS A 145 22.27 12.66 -16.66
CA CYS A 145 21.58 11.62 -17.43
C CYS A 145 21.35 12.05 -18.89
N LYS A 146 21.93 11.31 -19.82
CA LYS A 146 21.79 11.50 -21.28
C LYS A 146 21.18 10.27 -21.93
N GLN A 147 20.33 10.46 -22.94
CA GLN A 147 19.75 9.35 -23.71
C GLN A 147 20.84 8.48 -24.36
N GLY A 148 21.88 9.12 -24.93
CA GLY A 148 22.96 8.41 -25.60
C GLY A 148 22.45 7.55 -26.76
N LYS A 149 22.86 6.27 -26.80
CA LYS A 149 22.43 5.29 -27.80
C LYS A 149 21.13 4.55 -27.44
N ARG A 150 20.58 4.80 -26.26
CA ARG A 150 19.41 4.07 -25.73
C ARG A 150 18.12 4.43 -26.46
N GLU A 151 17.16 3.52 -26.39
CA GLU A 151 15.81 3.80 -26.83
C GLU A 151 15.17 4.88 -25.94
N LEU A 152 14.22 5.64 -26.50
CA LEU A 152 13.61 6.75 -25.77
C LEU A 152 12.91 6.29 -24.48
N HIS A 153 12.25 5.13 -24.51
CA HIS A 153 11.54 4.60 -23.35
C HIS A 153 12.49 4.20 -22.21
N GLU A 154 13.64 3.61 -22.51
CA GLU A 154 14.66 3.26 -21.50
C GLU A 154 15.21 4.52 -20.83
N TYR A 155 15.46 5.58 -21.60
CA TYR A 155 15.90 6.86 -21.07
C TYR A 155 14.83 7.51 -20.18
N ILE A 156 13.56 7.52 -20.63
CA ILE A 156 12.43 8.03 -19.83
C ILE A 156 12.32 7.26 -18.51
N GLN A 157 12.42 5.93 -18.55
CA GLN A 157 12.36 5.10 -17.35
C GLN A 157 13.50 5.43 -16.38
N GLU A 158 14.75 5.56 -16.84
CA GLU A 158 15.86 5.93 -15.95
C GLU A 158 15.65 7.33 -15.35
N MET A 159 15.22 8.30 -16.15
CA MET A 159 14.91 9.66 -15.66
C MET A 159 13.81 9.66 -14.59
N GLN A 160 12.76 8.86 -14.78
CA GLN A 160 11.68 8.70 -13.79
C GLN A 160 12.19 8.05 -12.49
N VAL A 161 13.02 7.02 -12.61
CA VAL A 161 13.63 6.33 -11.46
C VAL A 161 14.50 7.30 -10.66
N LEU A 162 15.35 8.09 -11.34
CA LEU A 162 16.20 9.08 -10.70
C LEU A 162 15.40 10.21 -10.03
N ALA A 163 14.32 10.68 -10.66
CA ALA A 163 13.43 11.67 -10.06
C ALA A 163 12.71 11.12 -8.81
N ALA A 164 12.25 9.86 -8.85
CA ALA A 164 11.60 9.21 -7.72
C ALA A 164 12.54 8.96 -6.54
N SER A 165 13.85 8.86 -6.77
CA SER A 165 14.84 8.76 -5.70
C SER A 165 15.07 10.07 -4.91
N LEU A 166 14.50 11.21 -5.36
CA LEU A 166 14.70 12.54 -4.75
C LEU A 166 13.49 13.05 -3.95
N VAL A 167 12.62 12.17 -3.41
CA VAL A 167 11.37 12.55 -2.71
C VAL A 167 11.59 13.50 -1.52
N GLY A 168 12.67 13.33 -0.76
CA GLY A 168 12.98 14.19 0.40
C GLY A 168 13.48 15.58 0.03
N ASN A 169 14.06 15.73 -1.17
CA ASN A 169 14.63 16.98 -1.68
C ASN A 169 14.46 17.08 -3.20
N PRO A 170 13.22 17.25 -3.69
CA PRO A 170 12.92 17.19 -5.11
C PRO A 170 13.53 18.37 -5.87
N LEU A 171 13.96 18.11 -7.11
CA LEU A 171 14.35 19.16 -8.04
C LEU A 171 13.10 19.95 -8.51
N PRO A 172 13.21 21.28 -8.69
CA PRO A 172 12.16 22.07 -9.32
C PRO A 172 11.76 21.51 -10.69
N GLU A 173 10.47 21.58 -11.04
CA GLU A 173 9.95 20.97 -12.27
C GLU A 173 10.65 21.48 -13.52
N HIS A 174 10.87 22.80 -13.60
CA HIS A 174 11.56 23.41 -14.72
C HIS A 174 13.00 22.87 -14.90
N ILE A 175 13.72 22.57 -13.80
CA ILE A 175 15.06 21.96 -13.90
C ILE A 175 14.95 20.54 -14.44
N LYS A 176 13.99 19.75 -13.94
CA LYS A 176 13.78 18.37 -14.42
C LYS A 176 13.46 18.33 -15.90
N VAL A 177 12.59 19.23 -16.37
CA VAL A 177 12.23 19.37 -17.79
C VAL A 177 13.44 19.78 -18.62
N THR A 178 14.20 20.79 -18.19
CA THR A 178 15.40 21.23 -18.93
C THR A 178 16.43 20.12 -19.05
N VAL A 179 16.74 19.42 -17.96
CA VAL A 179 17.71 18.31 -17.95
C VAL A 179 17.25 17.17 -18.86
N PHE A 180 15.95 16.83 -18.83
CA PHE A 180 15.36 15.84 -19.72
C PHE A 180 15.52 16.22 -21.20
N LEU A 181 15.13 17.44 -21.56
CA LEU A 181 15.22 17.92 -22.94
C LEU A 181 16.68 18.02 -23.42
N ASP A 182 17.59 18.49 -22.58
CA ASP A 182 19.02 18.57 -22.88
C ASP A 182 19.70 17.21 -22.94
N GLY A 183 19.12 16.20 -22.29
CA GLY A 183 19.60 14.82 -22.33
C GLY A 183 19.16 14.03 -23.56
N LEU A 184 18.14 14.49 -24.29
CA LEU A 184 17.67 13.83 -25.51
C LEU A 184 18.73 13.85 -26.61
N LYS A 185 18.88 12.72 -27.30
CA LYS A 185 19.73 12.63 -28.50
C LYS A 185 19.16 13.53 -29.60
N VAL A 186 20.03 14.12 -30.41
CA VAL A 186 19.61 14.94 -31.55
C VAL A 186 18.85 14.03 -32.53
N GLY A 187 17.60 14.38 -32.82
CA GLY A 187 16.72 13.55 -33.65
C GLY A 187 15.26 14.01 -33.58
N PRO A 188 14.35 13.29 -34.26
CA PRO A 188 12.95 13.70 -34.43
C PRO A 188 12.22 14.02 -33.12
N SER A 189 12.48 13.23 -32.07
CA SER A 189 11.90 13.41 -30.74
C SER A 189 12.28 14.75 -30.11
N ARG A 190 13.54 15.19 -30.27
CA ARG A 190 14.00 16.50 -29.80
C ARG A 190 13.35 17.60 -30.63
N THR A 191 13.37 17.48 -31.96
CA THR A 191 12.82 18.51 -32.87
C THR A 191 11.31 18.72 -32.72
N GLN A 192 10.54 17.68 -32.42
CA GLN A 192 9.09 17.79 -32.19
C GLN A 192 8.74 18.50 -30.87
N LEU A 193 9.57 18.34 -29.83
CA LEU A 193 9.34 18.96 -28.52
C LEU A 193 9.72 20.45 -28.48
N PHE A 194 10.61 20.89 -29.36
CA PHE A 194 11.04 22.29 -29.48
C PHE A 194 10.32 23.07 -30.61
N ARG A 195 9.23 22.52 -31.16
CA ARG A 195 8.49 23.13 -32.28
C ARG A 195 7.44 24.14 -31.82
#